data_AF-A0A2J8JXY0-F1
#
_entry.id   AF-A0A2J8JXY0-F1
#
_cell.length_a   1.000
_cell.length_b   1.000
_cell.length_c   1.000
_cell.angle_alpha   90.00
_cell.angle_beta   90.00
_cell.angle_gamma   90.00
#
_symmetry.space_group_name_H-M   'P 1'
#
loop_
_entity.id
_entity.type
_entity.pdbx_description
1 polymer ?
#
loop_
_entity_poly.entity_id
_entity_poly.type
_entity_poly.pdbx_seq_one_letter_code
_entity_poly.pdbx_strand_id
1 'polypeptide(L)'
;SKVKRQSSTPSAPELGQQPDVNISEWKDKPTHEILQKLNDCSCLASQAILLGILLKREGPNFITKEGTVSDHIERVYRRAGSQKLWSVVRRAASLLSKVVDSLAPSITNVLVQGKQVTLGAFGHEEEVISNPLSPRVIQNIIYYKCNTHDEREAVIQQELVIHIGWIISNNPELFSGMLKIRIGFAKAVCSHKRSSPWRRGPFQPWLRPL
;
A
#
# COMPACT_ATOMS: atom_id res chain seq x y z
N SER A 1 -13.93 19.31 32.77
CA SER A 1 -14.33 18.31 31.75
C SER A 1 -13.20 17.32 31.49
N LYS A 2 -13.34 16.06 31.93
CA LYS A 2 -12.35 14.98 31.72
C LYS A 2 -12.55 14.40 30.31
N VAL A 3 -11.61 14.65 29.41
CA VAL A 3 -11.62 14.06 28.05
C VAL A 3 -11.29 12.57 28.16
N LYS A 4 -12.31 11.72 27.97
CA LYS A 4 -12.19 10.26 27.93
C LYS A 4 -11.45 9.87 26.65
N ARG A 5 -10.17 9.50 26.76
CA ARG A 5 -9.39 8.90 25.67
C ARG A 5 -10.13 7.64 25.22
N GLN A 6 -10.72 7.68 24.02
CA GLN A 6 -11.24 6.48 23.37
C GLN A 6 -10.05 5.64 22.91
N SER A 7 -9.74 4.59 23.69
CA SER A 7 -8.93 3.47 23.24
C SER A 7 -9.71 2.76 22.13
N SER A 8 -9.22 2.84 20.91
CA SER A 8 -9.78 2.14 19.76
C SER A 8 -9.67 0.62 19.97
N THR A 9 -10.78 0.00 20.37
CA THR A 9 -10.98 -1.44 20.37
C THR A 9 -10.89 -1.95 18.92
N PRO A 10 -10.18 -3.05 18.62
CA PRO A 10 -10.19 -3.64 17.29
C PRO A 10 -11.61 -4.06 16.93
N SER A 11 -12.01 -3.85 15.68
CA SER A 11 -13.29 -4.33 15.19
C SER A 11 -13.25 -5.86 15.08
N ALA A 12 -14.35 -6.54 15.41
CA ALA A 12 -14.46 -8.00 15.49
C ALA A 12 -13.92 -8.82 14.28
N PRO A 13 -13.91 -8.36 13.01
CA PRO A 13 -13.32 -9.14 11.92
C PRO A 13 -11.78 -9.15 11.88
N GLU A 14 -11.09 -8.29 12.64
CA GLU A 14 -9.62 -8.16 12.58
C GLU A 14 -8.87 -9.19 13.45
N LEU A 15 -9.52 -9.81 14.45
CA LEU A 15 -8.86 -10.74 15.37
C LEU A 15 -8.55 -12.11 14.72
N GLY A 16 -9.35 -12.52 13.73
CA GLY A 16 -9.24 -13.84 13.08
C GLY A 16 -8.33 -13.89 11.84
N GLN A 17 -7.63 -12.80 11.50
CA GLN A 17 -6.86 -12.69 10.26
C GLN A 17 -5.40 -12.29 10.47
N GLN A 18 -4.85 -12.55 11.65
CA GLN A 18 -3.40 -12.54 11.78
C GLN A 18 -2.83 -13.65 10.90
N PRO A 19 -1.79 -13.34 10.08
CA PRO A 19 -1.18 -14.35 9.24
C PRO A 19 -0.50 -15.40 10.12
N ASP A 20 -0.83 -16.66 9.89
CA ASP A 20 -0.13 -17.83 10.44
C ASP A 20 1.17 -18.15 9.66
N VAL A 21 1.44 -17.39 8.60
CA VAL A 21 2.60 -17.55 7.72
C VAL A 21 3.53 -16.35 7.87
N ASN A 22 4.82 -16.62 8.10
CA ASN A 22 5.87 -15.61 8.09
C ASN A 22 6.71 -15.69 6.80
N ILE A 23 7.00 -14.54 6.19
CA ILE A 23 7.84 -14.45 4.98
C ILE A 23 9.21 -15.11 5.21
N SER A 24 9.87 -14.87 6.35
CA SER A 24 11.23 -15.39 6.60
C SER A 24 11.30 -16.90 6.67
N GLU A 25 10.23 -17.56 7.14
CA GLU A 25 10.17 -19.01 7.29
C GLU A 25 9.78 -19.70 5.99
N TRP A 26 8.98 -19.04 5.15
CA TRP A 26 8.41 -19.65 3.94
C TRP A 26 9.16 -19.27 2.66
N LYS A 27 10.05 -18.27 2.71
CA LYS A 27 10.81 -17.81 1.54
C LYS A 27 11.69 -18.91 0.93
N ASP A 28 12.22 -19.82 1.74
CA ASP A 28 13.16 -20.86 1.28
C ASP A 28 12.52 -22.24 1.13
N LYS A 29 11.25 -22.39 1.52
CA LYS A 29 10.49 -23.64 1.36
C LYS A 29 10.26 -23.97 -0.12
N PRO A 30 10.22 -25.25 -0.51
CA PRO A 30 10.02 -25.61 -1.91
C PRO A 30 8.63 -25.21 -2.42
N THR A 31 8.51 -24.95 -3.73
CA THR A 31 7.30 -24.40 -4.34
C THR A 31 6.06 -25.28 -4.11
N HIS A 32 6.21 -26.60 -4.09
CA HIS A 32 5.11 -27.52 -3.82
C HIS A 32 4.52 -27.39 -2.40
N GLU A 33 5.35 -27.15 -1.37
CA GLU A 33 4.88 -26.90 0.00
C GLU A 33 4.12 -25.58 0.09
N ILE A 34 4.60 -24.54 -0.62
CA ILE A 34 3.93 -23.24 -0.68
C ILE A 34 2.56 -23.39 -1.33
N LEU A 35 2.46 -24.15 -2.44
CA LEU A 35 1.21 -24.42 -3.12
C LEU A 35 0.24 -25.24 -2.25
N GLN A 36 0.74 -26.26 -1.55
CA GLN A 36 -0.09 -27.03 -0.62
C GLN A 36 -0.64 -26.13 0.48
N LYS A 37 0.22 -25.36 1.16
CA LYS A 37 -0.22 -24.43 2.20
C LYS A 37 -1.19 -23.37 1.66
N LEU A 38 -0.98 -22.88 0.44
CA LEU A 38 -1.86 -21.91 -0.21
C LEU A 38 -3.27 -22.49 -0.43
N ASN A 39 -3.36 -23.76 -0.86
CA ASN A 39 -4.63 -24.44 -1.08
C ASN A 39 -5.37 -24.75 0.23
N ASP A 40 -4.64 -25.05 1.30
CA ASP A 40 -5.22 -25.38 2.61
C ASP A 40 -5.54 -24.14 3.46
N CYS A 41 -5.00 -22.97 3.09
CA CYS A 41 -5.13 -21.74 3.86
C CYS A 41 -6.41 -20.99 3.51
N SER A 42 -7.21 -20.65 4.51
CA SER A 42 -8.39 -19.77 4.38
C SER A 42 -8.12 -18.30 4.73
N CYS A 43 -6.99 -18.01 5.39
CA CYS A 43 -6.61 -16.67 5.83
C CYS A 43 -6.05 -15.84 4.67
N LEU A 44 -6.75 -14.76 4.30
CA LEU A 44 -6.36 -13.90 3.17
C LEU A 44 -4.99 -13.23 3.39
N ALA A 45 -4.62 -12.92 4.63
CA ALA A 45 -3.31 -12.36 4.95
C ALA A 45 -2.17 -13.33 4.63
N SER A 46 -2.34 -14.60 4.99
CA SER A 46 -1.37 -15.67 4.70
C SER A 46 -1.33 -16.01 3.22
N GLN A 47 -2.49 -16.08 2.56
CA GLN A 47 -2.55 -16.25 1.10
C GLN A 47 -1.76 -15.16 0.37
N ALA A 48 -1.94 -13.88 0.75
CA ALA A 48 -1.20 -12.78 0.15
C ALA A 48 0.32 -12.89 0.36
N ILE A 49 0.77 -13.39 1.51
CA ILE A 49 2.20 -13.63 1.79
C ILE A 49 2.74 -14.75 0.89
N LEU A 50 2.08 -15.91 0.85
CA LEU A 50 2.49 -17.06 0.05
C LEU A 50 2.52 -16.72 -1.45
N LEU A 51 1.48 -16.02 -1.93
CA LEU A 51 1.42 -15.54 -3.31
C LEU A 51 2.50 -14.52 -3.62
N GLY A 52 2.88 -13.65 -2.68
CA GLY A 52 4.01 -12.75 -2.84
C GLY A 52 5.36 -13.49 -2.98
N ILE A 53 5.53 -14.61 -2.27
CA ILE A 53 6.70 -15.48 -2.41
C ILE A 53 6.69 -16.17 -3.79
N LEU A 54 5.55 -16.75 -4.19
CA LEU A 54 5.39 -17.40 -5.50
C LEU A 54 5.61 -16.42 -6.64
N LEU A 55 5.06 -15.21 -6.55
CA LEU A 55 5.22 -14.17 -7.57
C LEU A 55 6.70 -13.83 -7.79
N LYS A 56 7.47 -13.70 -6.71
CA LYS A 56 8.91 -13.38 -6.78
C LYS A 56 9.74 -14.55 -7.32
N ARG A 57 9.30 -15.79 -7.06
CA ARG A 57 10.04 -17.01 -7.43
C ARG A 57 9.72 -17.51 -8.84
N GLU A 58 8.44 -17.67 -9.13
CA GLU A 58 7.94 -18.34 -10.34
C GLU A 58 7.37 -17.34 -11.37
N GLY A 59 7.09 -16.11 -10.93
CA GLY A 59 6.52 -15.06 -11.78
C GLY A 59 4.99 -15.03 -11.81
N PRO A 60 4.42 -14.00 -12.47
CA PRO A 60 2.98 -13.72 -12.46
C PRO A 60 2.13 -14.76 -13.19
N ASN A 61 2.70 -15.41 -14.21
CA ASN A 61 1.99 -16.33 -15.10
C ASN A 61 2.08 -17.79 -14.66
N PHE A 62 2.74 -18.06 -13.53
CA PHE A 62 2.84 -19.42 -12.99
C PHE A 62 1.44 -19.96 -12.65
N ILE A 63 1.14 -21.17 -13.11
CA ILE A 63 -0.20 -21.75 -12.99
C ILE A 63 -0.34 -22.44 -11.63
N THR A 64 -1.33 -22.01 -10.87
CA THR A 64 -1.80 -22.63 -9.63
C THR A 64 -3.11 -23.39 -9.87
N LYS A 65 -3.61 -24.11 -8.86
CA LYS A 65 -4.92 -24.79 -8.93
C LYS A 65 -6.07 -23.84 -9.26
N GLU A 66 -5.94 -22.56 -8.91
CA GLU A 66 -6.97 -21.56 -9.15
C GLU A 66 -6.62 -20.60 -10.30
N GLY A 67 -5.80 -21.02 -11.28
CA GLY A 67 -5.33 -20.14 -12.37
C GLY A 67 -3.97 -19.51 -12.07
N THR A 68 -3.61 -18.42 -12.74
CA THR A 68 -2.27 -17.84 -12.59
C THR A 68 -2.06 -17.24 -11.19
N VAL A 69 -0.80 -17.06 -10.78
CA VAL A 69 -0.46 -16.34 -9.54
C VAL A 69 -1.11 -14.96 -9.53
N SER A 70 -1.08 -14.22 -10.64
CA SER A 70 -1.76 -12.92 -10.77
C SER A 70 -3.27 -13.02 -10.56
N ASP A 71 -3.94 -14.01 -11.16
CA ASP A 71 -5.39 -14.21 -10.98
C ASP A 71 -5.73 -14.50 -9.51
N HIS A 72 -4.88 -15.27 -8.84
CA HIS A 72 -5.05 -15.58 -7.43
C HIS A 72 -4.86 -14.35 -6.55
N ILE A 73 -3.84 -13.53 -6.80
CA ILE A 73 -3.65 -12.27 -6.07
C ILE A 73 -4.84 -11.32 -6.30
N GLU A 74 -5.37 -11.25 -7.52
CA GLU A 74 -6.54 -10.43 -7.85
C GLU A 74 -7.81 -10.91 -7.11
N ARG A 75 -8.01 -12.23 -6.97
CA ARG A 75 -9.09 -12.77 -6.12
C ARG A 75 -8.90 -12.42 -4.64
N VAL A 76 -7.68 -12.55 -4.11
CA VAL A 76 -7.37 -12.14 -2.73
C VAL A 76 -7.62 -10.65 -2.54
N TYR A 77 -7.23 -9.80 -3.50
CA TYR A 77 -7.48 -8.36 -3.48
C TYR A 77 -8.97 -8.04 -3.36
N ARG A 78 -9.82 -8.65 -4.21
CA ARG A 78 -11.27 -8.43 -4.20
C ARG A 78 -11.93 -8.92 -2.89
N ARG A 79 -11.59 -10.13 -2.45
CA ARG A 79 -12.10 -10.71 -1.18
C ARG A 79 -11.65 -9.89 0.03
N ALA A 80 -10.41 -9.40 0.02
CA ALA A 80 -9.90 -8.56 1.09
C ALA A 80 -10.64 -7.23 1.16
N GLY A 81 -10.99 -6.64 0.01
CA GLY A 81 -11.76 -5.40 -0.04
C GLY A 81 -13.19 -5.57 0.45
N SER A 82 -13.87 -6.66 0.09
CA SER A 82 -15.24 -6.93 0.58
C SER A 82 -15.29 -7.15 2.10
N GLN A 83 -14.23 -7.73 2.67
CA GLN A 83 -14.06 -7.92 4.12
C GLN A 83 -13.41 -6.73 4.84
N LYS A 84 -13.09 -5.63 4.11
CA LYS A 84 -12.45 -4.41 4.64
C LYS A 84 -11.09 -4.66 5.31
N LEU A 85 -10.32 -5.61 4.80
CA LEU A 85 -9.00 -5.99 5.32
C LEU A 85 -7.91 -5.16 4.66
N TRP A 86 -7.84 -3.87 5.01
CA TRP A 86 -7.04 -2.88 4.29
C TRP A 86 -5.54 -3.22 4.22
N SER A 87 -4.99 -3.86 5.24
CA SER A 87 -3.59 -4.33 5.20
C SER A 87 -3.35 -5.36 4.09
N VAL A 88 -4.30 -6.30 3.89
CA VAL A 88 -4.23 -7.32 2.84
C VAL A 88 -4.52 -6.70 1.48
N VAL A 89 -5.49 -5.79 1.39
CA VAL A 89 -5.79 -5.02 0.16
C VAL A 89 -4.54 -4.29 -0.32
N ARG A 90 -3.85 -3.54 0.55
CA ARG A 90 -2.62 -2.83 0.21
C ARG A 90 -1.51 -3.78 -0.25
N ARG A 91 -1.36 -4.93 0.41
CA ARG A 91 -0.36 -5.94 0.02
C ARG A 91 -0.67 -6.47 -1.38
N ALA A 92 -1.89 -6.94 -1.62
CA ALA A 92 -2.28 -7.50 -2.90
C ALA A 92 -2.22 -6.47 -4.04
N ALA A 93 -2.65 -5.23 -3.78
CA ALA A 93 -2.53 -4.13 -4.74
C ALA A 93 -1.07 -3.86 -5.12
N SER A 94 -0.17 -3.91 -4.14
CA SER A 94 1.27 -3.72 -4.39
C SER A 94 1.87 -4.87 -5.19
N LEU A 95 1.53 -6.11 -4.86
CA LEU A 95 1.99 -7.29 -5.63
C LEU A 95 1.55 -7.22 -7.09
N LEU A 96 0.35 -6.69 -7.36
CA LEU A 96 -0.18 -6.46 -8.70
C LEU A 96 0.32 -5.16 -9.35
N SER A 97 1.20 -4.42 -8.68
CA SER A 97 1.73 -3.13 -9.11
C SER A 97 0.63 -2.11 -9.49
N LYS A 98 -0.53 -2.13 -8.81
CA LYS A 98 -1.66 -1.25 -9.11
C LYS A 98 -1.33 0.22 -8.83
N VAL A 99 -1.85 1.11 -9.67
CA VAL A 99 -1.81 2.57 -9.47
C VAL A 99 -3.22 3.12 -9.49
N VAL A 100 -3.49 4.08 -8.61
CA VAL A 100 -4.80 4.74 -8.52
C VAL A 100 -4.87 5.88 -9.54
N ASP A 101 -5.97 5.96 -10.29
CA ASP A 101 -6.14 6.95 -11.37
C ASP A 101 -6.03 8.40 -10.90
N SER A 102 -6.48 8.67 -9.66
CA SER A 102 -6.42 10.01 -9.06
C SER A 102 -5.02 10.44 -8.63
N LEU A 103 -4.02 9.56 -8.71
CA LEU A 103 -2.64 9.87 -8.30
C LEU A 103 -2.00 10.97 -9.15
N ALA A 104 -2.06 10.85 -10.47
CA ALA A 104 -1.47 11.84 -11.38
C ALA A 104 -2.15 13.22 -11.23
N PRO A 105 -3.50 13.33 -11.20
CA PRO A 105 -4.18 14.58 -10.85
C PRO A 105 -3.75 15.15 -9.49
N SER A 106 -3.59 14.30 -8.48
CA SER A 106 -3.20 14.74 -7.14
C SER A 106 -1.78 15.31 -7.11
N ILE A 107 -0.84 14.71 -7.86
CA ILE A 107 0.50 15.27 -8.04
C ILE A 107 0.41 16.62 -8.73
N THR A 108 -0.36 16.73 -9.81
CA THR A 108 -0.57 17.99 -10.53
C THR A 108 -1.11 19.09 -9.62
N ASN A 109 -2.07 18.78 -8.73
CA ASN A 109 -2.59 19.72 -7.76
C ASN A 109 -1.51 20.31 -6.83
N VAL A 110 -0.48 19.53 -6.49
CA VAL A 110 0.66 20.04 -5.72
C VAL A 110 1.53 20.95 -6.60
N LEU A 111 1.80 20.52 -7.84
CA LEU A 111 2.67 21.24 -8.76
C LEU A 111 2.12 22.62 -9.16
N VAL A 112 0.81 22.73 -9.41
CA VAL A 112 0.18 24.02 -9.80
C VAL A 112 0.21 25.06 -8.68
N GLN A 113 0.41 24.65 -7.43
CA GLN A 113 0.63 25.54 -6.29
C GLN A 113 2.11 25.96 -6.14
N GLY A 114 2.93 25.71 -7.16
CA GLY A 114 4.36 26.04 -7.18
C GLY A 114 5.20 25.17 -6.25
N LYS A 115 4.72 23.97 -5.90
CA LYS A 115 5.39 23.05 -4.97
C LYS A 115 5.93 21.82 -5.68
N GLN A 116 6.90 21.16 -5.08
CA GLN A 116 7.45 19.89 -5.55
C GLN A 116 7.01 18.74 -4.65
N VAL A 117 6.85 17.54 -5.21
CA VAL A 117 6.58 16.30 -4.46
C VAL A 117 7.82 15.43 -4.53
N THR A 118 8.20 14.76 -3.43
CA THR A 118 9.20 13.69 -3.50
C THR A 118 8.62 12.33 -3.12
N LEU A 119 8.98 11.31 -3.91
CA LEU A 119 8.57 9.92 -3.71
C LEU A 119 9.79 9.06 -3.44
N GLY A 120 9.71 8.19 -2.45
CA GLY A 120 10.82 7.31 -2.06
C GLY A 120 10.76 6.91 -0.60
N ALA A 121 11.47 5.84 -0.26
CA ALA A 121 11.54 5.37 1.12
C ALA A 121 12.31 6.36 2.01
N PHE A 122 11.84 6.59 3.24
CA PHE A 122 12.51 7.46 4.19
C PHE A 122 13.93 6.96 4.48
N GLY A 123 14.92 7.86 4.42
CA GLY A 123 16.33 7.52 4.61
C GLY A 123 17.02 6.90 3.39
N HIS A 124 16.31 6.78 2.26
CA HIS A 124 16.83 6.33 0.97
C HIS A 124 16.74 7.45 -0.08
N GLU A 125 17.17 7.15 -1.30
CA GLU A 125 17.05 8.05 -2.43
C GLU A 125 15.56 8.34 -2.74
N GLU A 126 15.22 9.62 -2.84
CA GLU A 126 13.88 10.09 -3.20
C GLU A 126 13.91 10.76 -4.58
N GLU A 127 12.91 10.46 -5.40
CA GLU A 127 12.70 11.10 -6.69
C GLU A 127 11.96 12.42 -6.51
N VAL A 128 12.47 13.51 -7.09
CA VAL A 128 11.83 14.82 -7.05
C VAL A 128 10.96 15.00 -8.28
N ILE A 129 9.66 15.13 -8.07
CA ILE A 129 8.68 15.45 -9.11
C ILE A 129 8.44 16.95 -9.09
N SER A 130 8.93 17.63 -10.13
CA SER A 130 8.76 19.07 -10.34
C SER A 130 7.91 19.41 -11.57
N ASN A 131 7.56 18.42 -12.38
CA ASN A 131 6.74 18.57 -13.59
C ASN A 131 5.69 17.45 -13.65
N PRO A 132 4.55 17.65 -14.31
CA PRO A 132 3.57 16.58 -14.49
C PRO A 132 4.18 15.40 -15.23
N LEU A 133 3.93 14.19 -14.73
CA LEU A 133 4.45 12.94 -15.29
C LEU A 133 3.29 12.07 -15.76
N SER A 134 3.55 11.20 -16.74
CA SER A 134 2.55 10.23 -17.16
C SER A 134 2.29 9.19 -16.05
N PRO A 135 1.09 8.59 -15.96
CA PRO A 135 0.79 7.57 -14.97
C PRO A 135 1.79 6.41 -14.95
N ARG A 136 2.31 6.02 -16.13
CA ARG A 136 3.32 4.97 -16.27
C ARG A 136 4.65 5.35 -15.64
N VAL A 137 5.10 6.59 -15.80
CA VAL A 137 6.34 7.06 -15.17
C VAL A 137 6.17 7.12 -13.65
N ILE A 138 5.02 7.61 -13.16
CA ILE A 138 4.71 7.64 -11.73
C ILE A 138 4.68 6.22 -11.14
N GLN A 139 4.06 5.27 -11.83
CA GLN A 139 4.05 3.85 -11.44
C GLN A 139 5.48 3.34 -11.25
N ASN A 140 6.36 3.57 -12.22
CA ASN A 140 7.75 3.12 -12.16
C ASN A 140 8.48 3.74 -10.97
N ILE A 141 8.35 5.05 -10.75
CA ILE A 141 8.97 5.74 -9.61
C ILE A 141 8.51 5.12 -8.30
N ILE A 142 7.20 4.88 -8.13
CA ILE A 142 6.64 4.36 -6.90
C ILE A 142 7.14 2.95 -6.61
N TYR A 143 7.03 2.04 -7.58
CA TYR A 143 7.43 0.66 -7.35
C TYR A 143 8.96 0.45 -7.35
N TYR A 144 9.74 1.37 -7.92
CA TYR A 144 11.20 1.33 -7.88
C TYR A 144 11.78 1.99 -6.61
N LYS A 145 11.33 3.18 -6.24
CA LYS A 145 11.90 3.98 -5.14
C LYS A 145 11.25 3.71 -3.77
N CYS A 146 10.01 3.21 -3.73
CA CYS A 146 9.26 3.06 -2.48
C CYS A 146 9.22 1.61 -1.95
N ASN A 147 9.46 0.62 -2.80
CA ASN A 147 9.33 -0.81 -2.47
C ASN A 147 10.63 -1.42 -1.91
N THR A 148 11.28 -0.77 -0.94
CA THR A 148 12.61 -1.20 -0.46
C THR A 148 12.56 -2.21 0.68
N HIS A 149 11.59 -2.12 1.59
CA HIS A 149 11.51 -2.97 2.80
C HIS A 149 10.15 -3.64 3.00
N ASP A 150 9.06 -2.92 2.75
CA ASP A 150 7.69 -3.44 2.85
C ASP A 150 6.96 -3.10 1.55
N GLU A 151 6.42 -4.12 0.89
CA GLU A 151 5.71 -3.94 -0.38
C GLU A 151 4.51 -3.01 -0.25
N ARG A 152 3.90 -2.89 0.94
CA ARG A 152 2.78 -1.96 1.17
C ARG A 152 3.19 -0.50 1.10
N GLU A 153 4.48 -0.16 1.19
CA GLU A 153 4.97 1.22 1.16
C GLU A 153 4.57 1.95 -0.12
N ALA A 154 4.68 1.28 -1.26
CA ALA A 154 4.28 1.84 -2.55
C ALA A 154 2.81 2.32 -2.54
N VAL A 155 1.90 1.54 -1.98
CA VAL A 155 0.47 1.88 -1.91
C VAL A 155 0.22 2.99 -0.87
N ILE A 156 0.90 2.95 0.27
CA ILE A 156 0.78 3.98 1.31
C ILE A 156 1.26 5.35 0.78
N GLN A 157 2.33 5.39 -0.02
CA GLN A 157 2.79 6.64 -0.62
C GLN A 157 1.78 7.20 -1.63
N GLN A 158 1.13 6.35 -2.43
CA GLN A 158 0.04 6.79 -3.31
C GLN A 158 -1.12 7.41 -2.51
N GLU A 159 -1.56 6.74 -1.44
CA GLU A 159 -2.59 7.27 -0.54
C GLU A 159 -2.18 8.64 0.00
N LEU A 160 -0.97 8.77 0.54
CA LEU A 160 -0.45 10.03 1.06
C LEU A 160 -0.44 11.16 0.04
N VAL A 161 0.03 10.89 -1.18
CA VAL A 161 0.04 11.89 -2.26
C VAL A 161 -1.36 12.35 -2.59
N ILE A 162 -2.33 11.42 -2.68
CA ILE A 162 -3.74 11.75 -2.95
C ILE A 162 -4.29 12.65 -1.85
N HIS A 163 -4.03 12.30 -0.59
CA HIS A 163 -4.49 13.09 0.55
C HIS A 163 -3.86 14.46 0.61
N ILE A 164 -2.55 14.56 0.41
CA ILE A 164 -1.82 15.82 0.40
C ILE A 164 -2.28 16.70 -0.77
N GLY A 165 -2.45 16.12 -1.97
CA GLY A 165 -2.96 16.82 -3.14
C GLY A 165 -4.36 17.39 -2.89
N TRP A 166 -5.23 16.65 -2.20
CA TRP A 166 -6.54 17.14 -1.79
C TRP A 166 -6.44 18.30 -0.77
N ILE A 167 -5.65 18.17 0.30
CA ILE A 167 -5.51 19.22 1.32
C ILE A 167 -4.94 20.50 0.69
N ILE A 168 -3.91 20.40 -0.14
CA ILE A 168 -3.28 21.56 -0.79
C ILE A 168 -4.26 22.29 -1.71
N SER A 169 -5.14 21.55 -2.39
CA SER A 169 -6.14 22.16 -3.26
C SER A 169 -7.22 22.91 -2.48
N ASN A 170 -7.55 22.47 -1.26
CA ASN A 170 -8.62 23.06 -0.45
C ASN A 170 -8.11 24.12 0.53
N ASN A 171 -6.89 23.96 1.05
CA ASN A 171 -6.28 24.79 2.07
C ASN A 171 -4.79 25.08 1.73
N PRO A 172 -4.50 25.80 0.64
CA PRO A 172 -3.13 26.07 0.19
C PRO A 172 -2.30 26.84 1.24
N GLU A 173 -2.94 27.63 2.09
CA GLU A 173 -2.34 28.41 3.18
C GLU A 173 -1.60 27.54 4.21
N LEU A 174 -2.06 26.29 4.43
CA LEU A 174 -1.40 25.34 5.35
C LEU A 174 0.01 24.96 4.90
N PHE A 175 0.31 25.17 3.62
CA PHE A 175 1.59 24.86 3.01
C PHE A 175 2.33 26.14 2.57
N SER A 176 1.93 27.30 3.09
CA SER A 176 2.66 28.55 2.85
C SER A 176 4.10 28.44 3.36
N GLY A 177 5.07 28.95 2.60
CA GLY A 177 6.50 28.82 2.90
C GLY A 177 7.11 27.44 2.65
N MET A 178 6.30 26.43 2.29
CA MET A 178 6.81 25.10 1.89
C MET A 178 7.00 25.02 0.37
N LEU A 179 8.23 24.78 -0.07
CA LEU A 179 8.58 24.55 -1.47
C LEU A 179 8.45 23.08 -1.89
N LYS A 180 8.76 22.16 -0.99
CA LYS A 180 8.89 20.73 -1.29
C LYS A 180 8.19 19.88 -0.24
N ILE A 181 7.44 18.88 -0.70
CA ILE A 181 6.67 17.97 0.14
C ILE A 181 7.26 16.57 0.03
N ARG A 182 7.85 16.11 1.13
CA ARG A 182 8.53 14.82 1.20
C ARG A 182 7.61 13.72 1.70
N ILE A 183 7.11 12.89 0.79
CA ILE A 183 6.11 11.86 1.12
C ILE A 183 6.69 10.76 2.01
N GLY A 184 7.93 10.31 1.72
CA GLY A 184 8.65 9.34 2.54
C GLY A 184 8.79 9.79 3.99
N PHE A 185 9.17 11.06 4.20
CA PHE A 185 9.25 11.68 5.53
C PHE A 185 7.89 11.75 6.24
N ALA A 186 6.83 12.21 5.54
CA ALA A 186 5.49 12.31 6.12
C ALA A 186 5.01 10.95 6.67
N LYS A 187 5.24 9.87 5.92
CA LYS A 187 4.97 8.50 6.38
C LYS A 187 5.77 8.13 7.64
N ALA A 188 7.06 8.45 7.69
CA ALA A 188 7.92 8.13 8.83
C ALA A 188 7.43 8.81 10.12
N VAL A 189 7.08 10.10 10.02
CA VAL A 189 6.51 10.87 11.13
C VAL A 189 5.18 10.27 11.61
N CYS A 190 4.30 9.88 10.67
CA CYS A 190 3.02 9.26 11.01
C CYS A 190 3.16 7.87 11.63
N SER A 191 4.17 7.09 11.25
CA SER A 191 4.41 5.74 11.79
C SER A 191 4.96 5.75 13.22
N HIS A 192 5.70 6.80 13.60
CA HIS A 192 6.25 6.93 14.96
C HIS A 192 5.17 7.16 16.04
N LYS A 193 3.96 7.58 15.65
CA LYS A 193 2.81 7.68 16.57
C LYS A 193 2.15 6.30 16.71
N ARG A 194 2.39 5.60 17.84
CA ARG A 194 1.91 4.22 18.15
C ARG A 194 0.39 3.96 17.99
N SER A 195 -0.43 4.99 17.82
CA SER A 195 -1.90 4.92 17.63
C SER A 195 -2.35 5.32 16.21
N SER A 196 -1.46 5.29 15.22
CA SER A 196 -1.68 5.76 13.85
C SER A 196 -2.81 5.00 13.11
N PRO A 197 -3.93 5.63 12.71
CA PRO A 197 -4.99 5.03 11.88
C PRO A 197 -4.46 4.44 10.56
N TRP A 198 -3.31 4.95 10.13
CA TRP A 198 -2.47 4.55 9.00
C TRP A 198 -2.23 3.03 8.85
N ARG A 199 -2.26 2.27 9.96
CA ARG A 199 -2.06 0.80 9.90
C ARG A 199 -3.35 0.01 9.69
N ARG A 200 -4.53 0.56 10.02
CA ARG A 200 -5.75 -0.25 10.24
C ARG A 200 -6.98 0.20 9.45
N GLY A 201 -7.02 1.45 8.97
CA GLY A 201 -8.17 1.97 8.19
C GLY A 201 -7.86 2.22 6.71
N PRO A 202 -8.89 2.35 5.86
CA PRO A 202 -8.74 2.93 4.54
C PRO A 202 -8.50 4.43 4.71
N PHE A 203 -7.55 4.99 3.96
CA PHE A 203 -7.32 6.43 4.03
C PHE A 203 -8.44 7.23 3.34
N GLN A 204 -9.21 6.61 2.41
CA GLN A 204 -10.56 6.99 1.92
C GLN A 204 -11.07 5.95 0.87
N PRO A 205 -12.30 6.05 0.30
CA PRO A 205 -13.02 4.97 -0.43
C PRO A 205 -12.38 4.35 -1.68
N TRP A 206 -11.27 4.88 -2.20
CA TRP A 206 -10.74 4.56 -3.53
C TRP A 206 -10.14 3.15 -3.66
N LEU A 207 -9.92 2.44 -2.55
CA LEU A 207 -9.50 1.03 -2.53
C LEU A 207 -10.66 0.04 -2.51
N ARG A 208 -11.91 0.47 -2.72
CA ARG A 208 -13.02 -0.47 -2.93
C ARG A 208 -12.75 -1.22 -4.24
N PRO A 209 -12.53 -2.53 -4.23
CA PRO A 209 -12.68 -3.31 -5.45
C PRO A 209 -14.13 -3.12 -5.89
N LEU A 210 -14.33 -2.74 -7.16
CA LEU A 210 -15.64 -2.84 -7.79
C LEU A 210 -16.11 -4.30 -7.73
#